data_AF-A0ABD7RND2-F1
#
_entry.id   AF-A0ABD7RND2-F1
#
_cell.length_a   1.000
_cell.length_b   1.000
_cell.length_c   1.000
_cell.angle_alpha   90.00
_cell.angle_beta   90.00
_cell.angle_gamma   90.00
#
_symmetry.space_group_name_H-M   'P 1'
#
loop_
_entity.id
_entity.type
_entity.pdbx_description
1 polymer ?
#
loop_
_entity_poly.entity_id
_entity_poly.type
_entity_poly.pdbx_seq_one_letter_code
_entity_poly.pdbx_strand_id
1 'polypeptide(L)'
;MAATENRPLKVLNASLATSLRDFNAAARHLQAKGVRLLQIKPTENCLQISPEDGERLVRERLTEGYQRHASAGSDRITVLFEGVTLEWRRPISYLDLQKTIH
;
A
#
# COMPACT_ATOMS: atom_id res chain seq x y z
N MET A 1 -14.14 -11.49 -40.31
CA MET A 1 -13.83 -12.60 -39.38
C MET A 1 -12.80 -12.08 -38.39
N ALA A 2 -13.24 -11.60 -37.23
CA ALA A 2 -12.33 -11.12 -36.20
C ALA A 2 -11.73 -12.34 -35.50
N ALA A 3 -10.40 -12.43 -35.51
CA ALA A 3 -9.67 -13.43 -34.76
C ALA A 3 -10.10 -13.33 -33.28
N THR A 4 -10.84 -14.34 -32.80
CA THR A 4 -10.93 -14.61 -31.38
C THR A 4 -9.54 -15.06 -30.96
N GLU A 5 -8.65 -14.09 -30.74
CA GLU A 5 -7.38 -14.32 -30.06
C GLU A 5 -7.74 -14.94 -28.72
N ASN A 6 -7.57 -16.26 -28.63
CA ASN A 6 -7.69 -17.01 -27.40
C ASN A 6 -6.49 -16.64 -26.53
N ARG A 7 -6.51 -15.42 -26.01
CA ARG A 7 -5.50 -14.87 -25.12
C ARG A 7 -5.63 -15.73 -23.87
N PRO A 8 -4.65 -16.60 -23.57
CA PRO A 8 -4.78 -17.53 -22.45
C PRO A 8 -5.00 -16.68 -21.22
N LEU A 9 -6.21 -16.76 -20.64
CA LEU A 9 -6.49 -16.25 -19.32
C LEU A 9 -5.42 -16.89 -18.45
N LYS A 10 -4.46 -16.07 -18.00
CA LYS A 10 -3.26 -16.48 -17.27
C LYS A 10 -3.77 -17.09 -15.98
N VAL A 11 -4.05 -18.38 -16.06
CA VAL A 11 -4.72 -19.17 -15.03
C VAL A 11 -3.93 -18.94 -13.76
N LEU A 12 -4.64 -18.56 -12.70
CA LEU A 12 -4.16 -18.47 -11.33
C LEU A 12 -3.10 -19.55 -11.07
N ASN A 13 -1.83 -19.19 -11.19
CA ASN A 13 -0.74 -20.07 -10.80
C ASN A 13 -0.95 -20.33 -9.30
N ALA A 14 -0.83 -21.56 -8.80
CA ALA A 14 -1.15 -21.87 -7.41
C ALA A 14 -0.45 -20.90 -6.42
N SER A 15 0.79 -20.51 -6.74
CA SER A 15 1.56 -19.51 -6.00
C SER A 15 0.94 -18.10 -6.02
N LEU A 16 0.37 -17.67 -7.15
CA LEU A 16 -0.33 -16.39 -7.25
C LEU A 16 -1.64 -16.43 -6.46
N ALA A 17 -2.37 -17.55 -6.48
CA ALA A 17 -3.59 -17.72 -5.69
C ALA A 17 -3.31 -17.64 -4.18
N THR A 18 -2.22 -18.26 -3.71
CA THR A 18 -1.78 -18.14 -2.31
C THR A 18 -1.41 -16.71 -1.95
N SER A 19 -0.58 -16.04 -2.78
CA SER A 19 -0.20 -14.65 -2.54
C SER A 19 -1.40 -13.70 -2.52
N LEU A 20 -2.38 -13.89 -3.41
CA LEU A 20 -3.63 -13.11 -3.39
C LEU A 20 -4.49 -13.41 -2.17
N ARG A 21 -4.47 -14.65 -1.67
CA ARG A 21 -5.19 -15.03 -0.45
C ARG A 21 -4.61 -14.32 0.77
N ASP A 22 -3.28 -14.32 0.90
CA ASP A 22 -2.56 -13.65 1.98
C ASP A 22 -2.77 -12.13 1.90
N PHE A 23 -2.66 -11.56 0.70
CA PHE A 23 -2.96 -10.16 0.44
C PHE A 23 -4.38 -9.77 0.84
N ASN A 24 -5.38 -10.59 0.48
CA ASN A 24 -6.77 -10.36 0.86
C ASN A 24 -7.00 -10.52 2.36
N ALA A 25 -6.27 -11.42 3.03
CA ALA A 25 -6.34 -11.58 4.48
C ALA A 25 -5.83 -10.31 5.18
N ALA A 26 -4.66 -9.80 4.76
CA ALA A 26 -4.10 -8.55 5.27
C ALA A 26 -5.02 -7.35 5.01
N ALA A 27 -5.57 -7.24 3.79
CA ALA A 27 -6.53 -6.19 3.45
C ALA A 27 -7.78 -6.22 4.34
N ARG A 28 -8.32 -7.41 4.61
CA ARG A 28 -9.45 -7.60 5.53
C ARG A 28 -9.08 -7.27 6.97
N HIS A 29 -7.88 -7.61 7.41
CA HIS A 29 -7.41 -7.29 8.75
C HIS A 29 -7.31 -5.77 8.95
N LEU A 30 -6.81 -5.05 7.94
CA LEU A 30 -6.79 -3.59 7.93
C LEU A 30 -8.20 -3.00 7.97
N GLN A 31 -9.12 -3.52 7.16
CA GLN A 31 -10.53 -3.09 7.20
C GLN A 31 -11.18 -3.36 8.57
N ALA A 32 -10.90 -4.50 9.21
CA ALA A 32 -11.40 -4.83 10.54
C ALA A 32 -10.86 -3.86 11.62
N LYS A 33 -9.65 -3.32 11.43
CA LYS A 33 -9.08 -2.24 12.26
C LYS A 33 -9.65 -0.84 11.93
N GLY A 34 -10.58 -0.77 10.99
CA GLY A 34 -11.18 0.48 10.52
C GLY A 34 -10.26 1.30 9.63
N VAL A 35 -9.24 0.69 9.02
CA VAL A 35 -8.34 1.37 8.08
C VAL A 35 -9.05 1.55 6.74
N ARG A 36 -9.03 2.79 6.24
CA ARG A 36 -9.61 3.10 4.94
C ARG A 36 -8.63 2.79 3.81
N LEU A 37 -8.94 1.73 3.07
CA LEU A 37 -8.24 1.38 1.82
C LEU A 37 -8.72 2.34 0.71
N LEU A 38 -7.81 3.14 0.16
CA LEU A 38 -8.06 4.06 -0.95
C LEU A 38 -7.93 3.36 -2.30
N GLN A 39 -6.90 2.52 -2.45
CA GLN A 39 -6.63 1.79 -3.67
C GLN A 39 -6.02 0.42 -3.36
N ILE A 40 -6.46 -0.60 -4.09
CA ILE A 40 -5.99 -1.98 -3.92
C ILE A 40 -5.25 -2.37 -5.18
N LYS A 41 -3.95 -2.66 -5.07
CA LYS A 41 -3.09 -3.05 -6.19
C LYS A 41 -2.54 -4.46 -5.95
N PRO A 42 -3.33 -5.50 -6.23
CA PRO A 42 -2.93 -6.88 -5.95
C PRO A 42 -1.72 -7.33 -6.79
N THR A 43 -1.58 -6.81 -8.02
CA THR A 43 -0.44 -7.12 -8.90
C THR A 43 0.90 -6.59 -8.36
N GLU A 44 0.87 -5.48 -7.64
CA GLU A 44 2.05 -4.85 -7.01
C GLU A 44 2.20 -5.28 -5.53
N ASN A 45 1.31 -6.16 -5.03
CA ASN A 45 1.20 -6.50 -3.61
C ASN A 45 1.17 -5.26 -2.70
N CYS A 46 0.40 -4.24 -3.14
CA CYS A 46 0.39 -2.91 -2.55
C CYS A 46 -1.04 -2.42 -2.24
N LEU A 47 -1.23 -1.84 -1.06
CA LEU A 47 -2.47 -1.23 -0.61
C LEU A 47 -2.22 0.25 -0.33
N GLN A 48 -2.94 1.11 -1.03
CA GLN A 48 -2.94 2.54 -0.72
C GLN A 48 -3.96 2.82 0.37
N ILE A 49 -3.55 3.52 1.41
CA ILE A 49 -4.39 3.85 2.57
C ILE A 49 -4.39 5.35 2.86
N SER A 50 -5.33 5.80 3.71
CA SER A 50 -5.33 7.18 4.20
C SER A 50 -4.05 7.46 4.99
N PRO A 51 -3.46 8.68 4.88
CA PRO A 51 -2.31 9.05 5.68
C PRO A 51 -2.57 8.97 7.19
N GLU A 52 -3.78 9.26 7.65
CA GLU A 52 -4.17 9.19 9.06
C GLU A 52 -4.09 7.76 9.59
N ASP A 53 -4.62 6.80 8.83
CA ASP A 53 -4.56 5.39 9.17
C ASP A 53 -3.14 4.83 9.08
N GLY A 54 -2.39 5.23 8.05
CA GLY A 54 -0.99 4.83 7.90
C GLY A 54 -0.13 5.28 9.07
N GLU A 55 -0.27 6.54 9.50
CA GLU A 55 0.42 7.02 10.69
C GLU A 55 -0.04 6.31 11.97
N ARG A 56 -1.33 6.00 12.10
CA ARG A 56 -1.85 5.22 13.23
C ARG A 56 -1.20 3.84 13.30
N LEU A 57 -1.15 3.11 12.19
CA LEU A 57 -0.54 1.78 12.13
C LEU A 57 0.96 1.79 12.46
N VAL A 58 1.68 2.83 12.01
CA VAL A 58 3.09 3.02 12.36
C VAL A 58 3.27 3.32 13.85
N ARG A 59 2.41 4.17 14.44
CA ARG A 59 2.44 4.47 15.88
C ARG A 59 2.13 3.26 16.74
N GLU A 60 1.21 2.40 16.28
CA GLU A 60 0.87 1.13 16.93
C GLU A 60 1.97 0.04 16.75
N ARG A 61 3.04 0.34 16.00
CA ARG A 61 4.13 -0.60 15.67
C ARG A 61 3.63 -1.89 15.01
N LEU A 62 2.53 -1.81 14.27
CA LEU A 62 1.97 -2.94 13.52
C LEU A 62 2.61 -3.09 12.13
N THR A 63 3.46 -2.14 11.75
CA THR A 63 4.08 -2.09 10.43
C THR A 63 5.60 -2.11 10.54
N GLU A 64 6.25 -2.73 9.57
CA GLU A 64 7.71 -2.87 9.49
C GLU A 64 8.25 -2.15 8.25
N GLY A 65 9.59 -2.02 8.16
CA GLY A 65 10.23 -1.54 6.93
C GLY A 65 9.82 -0.13 6.50
N TYR A 66 9.65 0.79 7.45
CA TYR A 66 9.24 2.16 7.17
C TYR A 66 10.22 2.87 6.24
N GLN A 67 9.71 3.32 5.09
CA GLN A 67 10.44 4.03 4.05
C GLN A 67 9.71 5.34 3.73
N ARG A 68 10.44 6.45 3.83
CA ARG A 68 9.95 7.78 3.44
C ARG A 68 10.64 8.20 2.16
N HIS A 69 9.87 8.44 1.13
CA HIS A 69 10.29 9.02 -0.14
C HIS A 69 9.82 10.48 -0.19
N ALA A 70 10.72 11.39 0.18
CA ALA A 70 10.46 12.82 0.07
C ALA A 70 10.44 13.25 -1.41
N SER A 71 9.44 14.03 -1.81
CA SER A 71 9.33 14.66 -3.13
C SER A 71 8.98 16.14 -2.96
N ALA A 72 9.20 16.98 -3.98
CA ALA A 72 9.12 18.45 -3.89
C ALA A 72 7.80 19.06 -3.38
N GLY A 73 6.73 18.26 -3.17
CA GLY A 73 5.47 18.72 -2.57
C GLY A 73 4.72 17.69 -1.71
N SER A 74 5.25 16.47 -1.55
CA SER A 74 4.61 15.41 -0.76
C SER A 74 5.65 14.39 -0.31
N ASP A 75 5.47 13.82 0.88
CA ASP A 75 6.17 12.59 1.25
C ASP A 75 5.31 11.39 0.90
N ARG A 76 5.85 10.48 0.11
CA ARG A 76 5.28 9.14 -0.06
C ARG A 76 5.91 8.24 1.00
N ILE A 77 5.08 7.60 1.80
CA ILE A 77 5.51 6.66 2.82
C ILE A 77 5.09 5.26 2.38
N THR A 78 6.02 4.32 2.49
CA THR A 78 5.81 2.89 2.25
C THR A 78 6.22 2.11 3.48
N VAL A 79 5.39 1.15 3.89
CA VAL A 79 5.66 0.25 5.01
C VAL A 79 5.22 -1.16 4.62
N LEU A 80 5.65 -2.17 5.38
CA LEU A 80 5.22 -3.55 5.26
C LEU A 80 4.24 -3.89 6.37
N PHE A 81 3.14 -4.54 6.02
CA PHE A 81 2.14 -5.07 6.94
C PHE A 81 1.78 -6.49 6.51
N GLU A 82 2.10 -7.49 7.34
CA GLU A 82 1.84 -8.91 7.05
C GLU A 82 2.33 -9.36 5.66
N GLY A 83 3.47 -8.81 5.21
CA GLY A 83 4.05 -9.10 3.89
C GLY A 83 3.41 -8.33 2.71
N VAL A 84 2.45 -7.45 2.98
CA VAL A 84 1.84 -6.54 2.00
C VAL A 84 2.44 -5.14 2.15
N THR A 85 2.71 -4.47 1.04
CA THR A 85 3.19 -3.08 1.07
C THR A 85 2.00 -2.15 1.31
N LEU A 86 2.04 -1.33 2.36
CA LEU A 86 1.09 -0.23 2.53
C LEU A 86 1.74 1.07 2.09
N GLU A 87 0.97 1.89 1.40
CA GLU A 87 1.42 3.15 0.85
C GLU A 87 0.44 4.27 1.16
N TRP A 88 0.97 5.43 1.55
CA TRP A 88 0.19 6.66 1.59
C TRP A 88 1.07 7.84 1.22
N ARG A 89 0.41 8.94 0.84
CA ARG A 89 1.06 10.21 0.61
C ARG A 89 0.58 11.19 1.65
N ARG A 90 1.51 11.88 2.29
CA ARG A 90 1.22 13.04 3.14
C ARG A 90 1.67 14.31 2.42
N PRO A 91 0.88 15.38 2.43
CA PRO A 91 1.34 16.69 1.96
C PRO A 91 2.48 17.16 2.87
N ILE A 92 3.51 17.76 2.29
CA ILE A 92 4.54 18.43 3.07
C ILE A 92 3.89 19.69 3.62
N SER A 93 3.51 19.66 4.90
CA SER A 93 3.02 20.86 5.56
C SER A 93 4.17 21.86 5.69
N TYR A 94 3.86 23.16 5.57
CA TYR A 94 4.84 24.27 5.66
C TYR A 94 5.71 24.21 6.93
N LEU A 95 5.23 23.56 8.00
CA LEU A 95 6.00 23.31 9.22
C LEU A 95 7.23 22.40 9.04
N ASP A 96 7.18 21.44 8.10
CA ASP A 96 8.32 20.51 7.84
C ASP A 96 9.41 21.21 7.00
N LEU A 97 9.03 22.19 6.17
CA LEU A 97 9.95 23.01 5.36
C LEU A 97 10.88 23.89 6.22
N GLN A 98 10.45 24.28 7.43
CA GLN A 98 11.27 25.11 8.33
C GLN A 98 12.43 24.34 8.98
N LYS A 99 12.40 22.99 9.01
CA LYS A 99 13.47 22.19 9.62
C LYS A 99 14.67 21.91 8.70
N THR A 100 14.57 22.25 7.41
CA THR A 100 15.67 22.06 6.44
C THR A 100 16.48 23.34 6.19
N ILE A 101 16.08 24.47 6.79
CA ILE A 101 16.82 25.74 6.68
C ILE A 101 17.39 26.09 8.06
N HIS A 102 18.42 25.37 8.50
CA HIS A 102 19.34 25.82 9.55
C HIS A 102 20.73 25.26 9.33
#